data_AF-A0A1J4TJE6-F1
#
_entry.id   AF-A0A1J4TJE6-F1
#
_cell.length_a   1.000
_cell.length_b   1.000
_cell.length_c   1.000
_cell.angle_alpha   90.00
_cell.angle_beta   90.00
_cell.angle_gamma   90.00
#
_symmetry.space_group_name_H-M   'P 1'
#
loop_
_entity.id
_entity.type
_entity.pdbx_description
1 polymer ?
#
loop_
_entity_poly.entity_id
_entity_poly.type
_entity_poly.pdbx_seq_one_letter_code
_entity_poly.pdbx_strand_id
1 'polypeptide(L)'
;MNRKFIFLSILFFSLLLSYIYILKDYPKTPSTIYINASIITLETEQPTAEAMFIEGGLIKAIGTKQTILKLKTKRTKIIDLKGLTILPGFIDSHTHVAISAFLDPMIDLSGFKHKTAKAVWRYLAEQAKTKKPGEWVVGKGIDPVLVEDLTAPNLAFLDSLVPNNPLVLISQSLHSYWVNTKTLNKVGLDKFTKDPSPSSFYEKDSLGNLTGLIAEQKAFLPILEQLQKAVLTPKIMMNATVKVLNAYAKNGNTSVVSAGIQINDAKPLRLYEFLASDKPKFIDQFLSKLGILPQRVPLPRHFIYIRQDKDFLLPDKPTINDFYSILGVKLWYDGSPYTGSMFLNEPYLNSEFCLNSLRVPINSRGAALIDKDSLVDIIANYNAKDWQIAVHAQGDAATDEVIKAFAKANKIKDLTQKRNRLEHCLLLSELDMAQLKQLNMTPNFHINHIYYYGKTLKNEIIGADRSQLMLPVAAAIKAGLTVSLHADQPMFESKPFRLIQTAVERQTKEGDTIGFNQKNSVLEGLKAMTINAAWQIHKEDKLGSLKVGKYADFIVVDKNPLKIPTSDLEKIKILSTFINGTMVH
;
A
#
# COMPACT_ATOMS: atom_id res chain seq x y z
N MET A 1 -63.93 -9.24 -0.40
CA MET A 1 -62.58 -8.63 -0.58
C MET A 1 -62.04 -9.04 -1.94
N ASN A 2 -61.69 -8.08 -2.82
CA ASN A 2 -61.34 -8.35 -4.21
C ASN A 2 -60.01 -9.14 -4.29
N ARG A 3 -59.99 -10.33 -4.94
CA ARG A 3 -58.77 -11.17 -5.08
C ARG A 3 -57.60 -10.39 -5.67
N LYS A 4 -57.87 -9.43 -6.57
CA LYS A 4 -56.86 -8.53 -7.15
C LYS A 4 -56.21 -7.64 -6.10
N PHE A 5 -56.98 -7.13 -5.13
CA PHE A 5 -56.48 -6.29 -4.04
C PHE A 5 -55.59 -7.07 -3.06
N ILE A 6 -55.96 -8.33 -2.77
CA ILE A 6 -55.13 -9.23 -1.94
C ILE A 6 -53.80 -9.52 -2.62
N PHE A 7 -53.83 -9.88 -3.92
CA PHE A 7 -52.62 -10.14 -4.70
C PHE A 7 -51.69 -8.92 -4.76
N LEU A 8 -52.25 -7.74 -5.07
CA LEU A 8 -51.47 -6.49 -5.12
C LEU A 8 -50.86 -6.14 -3.75
N SER A 9 -51.62 -6.33 -2.66
CA SER A 9 -51.10 -6.14 -1.30
C SER A 9 -49.94 -7.09 -0.99
N ILE A 10 -50.08 -8.38 -1.28
CA ILE A 10 -49.02 -9.38 -1.06
C ILE A 10 -47.77 -9.04 -1.89
N LEU A 11 -47.95 -8.66 -3.15
CA LEU A 11 -46.86 -8.25 -4.03
C LEU A 11 -46.15 -7.01 -3.47
N PHE A 12 -46.90 -6.00 -3.03
CA PHE A 12 -46.34 -4.80 -2.42
C PHE A 12 -45.52 -5.12 -1.15
N PHE A 13 -46.07 -5.92 -0.23
CA PHE A 13 -45.35 -6.32 0.98
C PHE A 13 -44.11 -7.16 0.66
N SER A 14 -44.18 -8.04 -0.32
CA SER A 14 -43.03 -8.84 -0.78
C SER A 14 -41.92 -7.96 -1.38
N LEU A 15 -42.28 -6.98 -2.21
CA LEU A 15 -41.34 -6.01 -2.77
C LEU A 15 -40.74 -5.11 -1.68
N LEU A 16 -41.54 -4.68 -0.71
CA LEU A 16 -41.07 -3.89 0.42
C LEU A 16 -40.10 -4.68 1.31
N LEU A 17 -40.42 -5.93 1.64
CA LEU A 17 -39.53 -6.80 2.42
C LEU A 17 -38.23 -7.09 1.66
N SER A 18 -38.31 -7.32 0.34
CA SER A 18 -37.14 -7.49 -0.51
C SER A 18 -36.28 -6.24 -0.55
N TYR A 19 -36.90 -5.06 -0.67
CA TYR A 19 -36.22 -3.77 -0.62
C TYR A 19 -35.50 -3.55 0.72
N ILE A 20 -36.17 -3.80 1.84
CA ILE A 20 -35.57 -3.71 3.19
C ILE A 20 -34.42 -4.72 3.35
N TYR A 21 -34.58 -5.94 2.85
CA TYR A 21 -33.54 -6.96 2.88
C TYR A 21 -32.31 -6.54 2.05
N ILE A 22 -32.52 -5.97 0.87
CA ILE A 22 -31.44 -5.46 0.01
C ILE A 22 -30.70 -4.33 0.70
N LEU A 23 -31.40 -3.39 1.34
CA LEU A 23 -30.79 -2.27 2.07
C LEU A 23 -30.08 -2.66 3.37
N LYS A 24 -30.23 -3.92 3.82
CA LYS A 24 -29.60 -4.38 5.06
C LYS A 24 -28.10 -4.58 4.85
N ASP A 25 -27.33 -3.74 5.53
CA ASP A 25 -25.86 -3.79 5.61
C ASP A 25 -25.37 -4.44 6.93
N TYR A 26 -24.07 -4.43 7.17
CA TYR A 26 -23.48 -4.85 8.45
C TYR A 26 -23.98 -3.96 9.62
N PRO A 27 -24.12 -4.52 10.83
CA PRO A 27 -24.60 -3.76 11.98
C PRO A 27 -23.59 -2.68 12.40
N LYS A 28 -24.06 -1.45 12.57
CA LYS A 28 -23.26 -0.35 13.15
C LYS A 28 -23.19 -0.50 14.67
N THR A 29 -22.09 -0.06 15.27
CA THR A 29 -21.94 -0.06 16.73
C THR A 29 -22.95 0.90 17.38
N PRO A 30 -23.63 0.50 18.47
CA PRO A 30 -24.50 1.39 19.22
C PRO A 30 -23.69 2.52 19.89
N SER A 31 -24.37 3.56 20.39
CA SER A 31 -23.71 4.62 21.17
C SER A 31 -22.91 4.00 22.33
N THR A 32 -21.60 4.26 22.38
CA THR A 32 -20.67 3.53 23.25
C THR A 32 -19.74 4.49 23.98
N ILE A 33 -19.57 4.29 25.28
CA ILE A 33 -18.56 4.96 26.10
C ILE A 33 -17.43 3.98 26.40
N TYR A 34 -16.20 4.35 26.05
CA TYR A 34 -14.97 3.67 26.47
C TYR A 34 -14.42 4.38 27.70
N ILE A 35 -14.14 3.64 28.78
CA ILE A 35 -13.60 4.17 30.04
C ILE A 35 -12.33 3.43 30.47
N ASN A 36 -11.62 4.02 31.44
CA ASN A 36 -10.39 3.48 32.00
C ASN A 36 -9.35 3.19 30.90
N ALA A 37 -9.24 4.08 29.92
CA ALA A 37 -8.31 3.95 28.80
C ALA A 37 -7.19 4.97 28.92
N SER A 38 -5.98 4.63 28.47
CA SER A 38 -4.97 5.64 28.16
C SER A 38 -5.19 6.11 26.73
N ILE A 39 -5.87 7.24 26.53
CA ILE A 39 -6.16 7.73 25.18
C ILE A 39 -5.08 8.72 24.77
N ILE A 40 -4.36 8.45 23.69
CA ILE A 40 -3.46 9.39 23.03
C ILE A 40 -4.24 10.00 21.86
N THR A 41 -4.52 11.30 21.91
CA THR A 41 -5.43 11.94 20.94
C THR A 41 -4.71 12.44 19.68
N LEU A 42 -3.43 12.76 19.81
CA LEU A 42 -2.62 13.52 18.84
C LEU A 42 -3.12 14.95 18.56
N GLU A 43 -3.94 15.51 19.45
CA GLU A 43 -4.34 16.92 19.45
C GLU A 43 -3.46 17.73 20.41
N THR A 44 -2.97 18.89 19.98
CA THR A 44 -2.09 19.75 20.81
C THR A 44 -2.79 20.23 22.08
N GLU A 45 -4.06 20.63 21.99
CA GLU A 45 -4.83 21.21 23.11
C GLU A 45 -5.27 20.16 24.14
N GLN A 46 -5.41 18.91 23.74
CA GLN A 46 -5.87 17.82 24.59
C GLN A 46 -5.12 16.53 24.26
N PRO A 47 -3.81 16.42 24.54
CA PRO A 47 -2.95 15.33 24.05
C PRO A 47 -3.33 13.96 24.62
N THR A 48 -3.99 13.93 25.77
CA THR A 48 -4.42 12.71 26.45
C THR A 48 -5.84 12.79 26.99
N ALA A 49 -6.51 11.64 27.11
CA ALA A 49 -7.80 11.50 27.78
C ALA A 49 -7.95 10.14 28.46
N GLU A 50 -9.01 9.97 29.26
CA GLU A 50 -9.29 8.74 30.03
C GLU A 50 -10.53 7.99 29.53
N ALA A 51 -11.43 8.71 28.84
CA ALA A 51 -12.68 8.20 28.33
C ALA A 51 -13.11 8.91 27.04
N MET A 52 -13.87 8.19 26.22
CA MET A 52 -14.39 8.67 24.94
C MET A 52 -15.81 8.16 24.71
N PHE A 53 -16.71 9.05 24.30
CA PHE A 53 -18.08 8.72 23.90
C PHE A 53 -18.21 8.78 22.37
N ILE A 54 -18.66 7.67 21.78
CA ILE A 54 -18.94 7.56 20.35
C ILE A 54 -20.43 7.36 20.09
N GLU A 55 -20.94 7.99 19.04
CA GLU A 55 -22.32 7.81 18.58
C GLU A 55 -22.43 8.10 17.09
N GLY A 56 -23.12 7.22 16.36
CA GLY A 56 -23.31 7.38 14.91
C GLY A 56 -21.99 7.42 14.13
N GLY A 57 -20.96 6.74 14.64
CA GLY A 57 -19.62 6.71 14.05
C GLY A 57 -18.75 7.95 14.30
N LEU A 58 -19.21 8.90 15.11
CA LEU A 58 -18.48 10.12 15.45
C LEU A 58 -18.07 10.12 16.92
N ILE A 59 -16.94 10.79 17.20
CA ILE A 59 -16.52 11.13 18.56
C ILE A 59 -17.39 12.30 19.04
N LYS A 60 -18.24 12.06 20.04
CA LYS A 60 -19.15 13.07 20.60
C LYS A 60 -18.57 13.80 21.80
N ALA A 61 -17.73 13.12 22.58
CA ALA A 61 -17.02 13.71 23.71
C ALA A 61 -15.77 12.89 24.04
N ILE A 62 -14.73 13.55 24.55
CA ILE A 62 -13.47 12.94 24.98
C ILE A 62 -12.89 13.74 26.15
N GLY A 63 -12.41 13.05 27.19
CA GLY A 63 -11.94 13.71 28.40
C GLY A 63 -11.79 12.78 29.59
N THR A 64 -12.05 13.31 30.79
CA THR A 64 -11.98 12.52 32.03
C THR A 64 -13.14 11.52 32.11
N LYS A 65 -12.90 10.39 32.77
CA LYS A 65 -13.93 9.35 32.97
C LYS A 65 -15.21 9.91 33.60
N GLN A 66 -15.07 10.75 34.62
CA GLN A 66 -16.19 11.32 35.36
C GLN A 66 -17.10 12.17 34.47
N THR A 67 -16.52 13.01 33.61
CA THR A 67 -17.27 13.89 32.71
C THR A 67 -18.00 13.07 31.64
N ILE A 68 -17.32 12.11 31.02
CA ILE A 68 -17.90 11.31 29.93
C ILE A 68 -19.04 10.40 30.43
N LEU A 69 -18.92 9.82 31.63
CA LEU A 69 -19.97 8.97 32.19
C LEU A 69 -21.30 9.70 32.44
N LYS A 70 -21.28 11.03 32.61
CA LYS A 70 -22.51 11.85 32.74
C LYS A 70 -23.35 11.86 31.47
N LEU A 71 -22.76 11.52 30.31
CA LEU A 71 -23.44 11.47 29.01
C LEU A 71 -24.17 10.14 28.76
N LYS A 72 -24.06 9.17 29.69
CA LYS A 72 -24.69 7.85 29.56
C LYS A 72 -26.21 7.98 29.47
N THR A 73 -26.80 7.29 28.49
CA THR A 73 -28.25 7.05 28.39
C THR A 73 -28.58 5.58 28.64
N LYS A 74 -29.88 5.23 28.68
CA LYS A 74 -30.33 3.83 28.77
C LYS A 74 -29.87 2.95 27.61
N ARG A 75 -29.54 3.54 26.45
CA ARG A 75 -29.10 2.81 25.24
C ARG A 75 -27.57 2.79 25.07
N THR A 76 -26.83 3.48 25.95
CA THR A 76 -25.38 3.61 25.85
C THR A 76 -24.68 2.36 26.38
N LYS A 77 -23.89 1.71 25.53
CA LYS A 77 -22.99 0.63 25.93
C LYS A 77 -21.77 1.22 26.65
N ILE A 78 -21.31 0.59 27.73
CA ILE A 78 -20.08 0.98 28.42
C ILE A 78 -19.06 -0.14 28.21
N ILE A 79 -17.85 0.22 27.80
CA ILE A 79 -16.72 -0.68 27.63
C ILE A 79 -15.60 -0.21 28.54
N ASP A 80 -15.24 -1.06 29.51
CA ASP A 80 -14.09 -0.84 30.38
C ASP A 80 -12.85 -1.44 29.73
N LEU A 81 -11.89 -0.58 29.39
CA LEU A 81 -10.64 -0.97 28.74
C LEU A 81 -9.53 -1.35 29.72
N LYS A 82 -9.77 -1.29 31.04
CA LYS A 82 -8.84 -1.81 32.07
C LYS A 82 -7.39 -1.32 31.93
N GLY A 83 -7.20 -0.07 31.51
CA GLY A 83 -5.89 0.55 31.33
C GLY A 83 -5.27 0.40 29.94
N LEU A 84 -5.93 -0.30 29.00
CA LEU A 84 -5.47 -0.40 27.61
C LEU A 84 -5.38 0.98 26.94
N THR A 85 -4.58 1.07 25.87
CA THR A 85 -4.33 2.34 25.19
C THR A 85 -5.21 2.47 23.95
N ILE A 86 -5.79 3.66 23.74
CA ILE A 86 -6.46 4.05 22.49
C ILE A 86 -5.55 5.01 21.71
N LEU A 87 -5.43 4.78 20.40
CA LEU A 87 -4.75 5.65 19.44
C LEU A 87 -5.67 5.95 18.24
N PRO A 88 -5.47 7.05 17.50
CA PRO A 88 -6.09 7.20 16.19
C PRO A 88 -5.72 6.02 15.28
N GLY A 89 -6.65 5.64 14.41
CA GLY A 89 -6.39 4.60 13.41
C GLY A 89 -5.30 5.02 12.44
N PHE A 90 -4.47 4.05 12.03
CA PHE A 90 -3.39 4.33 11.09
C PHE A 90 -3.92 4.55 9.66
N ILE A 91 -3.20 5.35 8.90
CA ILE A 91 -3.45 5.59 7.49
C ILE A 91 -2.21 5.12 6.73
N ASP A 92 -2.35 4.07 5.93
CA ASP A 92 -1.31 3.70 4.99
C ASP A 92 -1.35 4.68 3.81
N SER A 93 -0.43 5.66 3.82
CA SER A 93 -0.41 6.78 2.88
C SER A 93 0.02 6.38 1.46
N HIS A 94 0.56 5.18 1.24
CA HIS A 94 0.95 4.68 -0.08
C HIS A 94 1.11 3.16 -0.08
N THR A 95 0.20 2.54 -0.81
CA THR A 95 0.15 1.10 -1.00
C THR A 95 -0.37 0.72 -2.40
N HIS A 96 -0.36 -0.56 -2.74
CA HIS A 96 -0.89 -1.14 -3.96
C HIS A 96 -1.87 -2.29 -3.64
N VAL A 97 -3.12 -1.95 -3.30
CA VAL A 97 -4.18 -2.94 -2.97
C VAL A 97 -4.45 -3.90 -4.13
N ALA A 98 -4.52 -3.39 -5.37
CA ALA A 98 -4.77 -4.23 -6.56
C ALA A 98 -3.64 -5.27 -6.77
N ILE A 99 -2.39 -4.86 -6.60
CA ILE A 99 -1.22 -5.75 -6.73
C ILE A 99 -1.18 -6.74 -5.57
N SER A 100 -1.48 -6.28 -4.35
CA SER A 100 -1.60 -7.16 -3.17
C SER A 100 -2.67 -8.24 -3.38
N ALA A 101 -3.83 -7.89 -3.94
CA ALA A 101 -4.90 -8.83 -4.26
C ALA A 101 -4.52 -9.79 -5.39
N PHE A 102 -3.75 -9.33 -6.38
CA PHE A 102 -3.20 -10.18 -7.44
C PHE A 102 -2.25 -11.25 -6.88
N LEU A 103 -1.41 -10.88 -5.91
CA LEU A 103 -0.43 -11.76 -5.29
C LEU A 103 -1.00 -12.67 -4.19
N ASP A 104 -2.11 -12.29 -3.54
CA ASP A 104 -2.71 -13.04 -2.42
C ASP A 104 -2.97 -14.54 -2.69
N PRO A 105 -3.50 -14.98 -3.86
CA PRO A 105 -3.77 -16.40 -4.10
C PRO A 105 -2.51 -17.24 -4.40
N MET A 106 -1.33 -16.61 -4.51
CA MET A 106 -0.09 -17.28 -4.92
C MET A 106 0.69 -17.85 -3.72
N ILE A 107 1.53 -18.85 -3.98
CA ILE A 107 2.39 -19.47 -2.98
C ILE A 107 3.49 -18.47 -2.59
N ASP A 108 3.54 -18.11 -1.30
CA ASP A 108 4.52 -17.16 -0.79
C ASP A 108 5.90 -17.83 -0.59
N LEU A 109 6.84 -17.45 -1.47
CA LEU A 109 8.24 -17.89 -1.47
C LEU A 109 9.19 -16.79 -1.00
N SER A 110 8.66 -15.69 -0.47
CA SER A 110 9.46 -14.52 -0.11
C SER A 110 10.45 -14.76 1.01
N GLY A 111 11.51 -13.94 1.02
CA GLY A 111 12.48 -13.87 2.11
C GLY A 111 11.89 -13.40 3.45
N PHE A 112 10.63 -12.94 3.46
CA PHE A 112 9.89 -12.69 4.69
C PHE A 112 9.54 -14.00 5.41
N LYS A 113 9.23 -15.06 4.65
CA LYS A 113 8.82 -16.37 5.16
C LYS A 113 9.96 -17.39 5.21
N HIS A 114 10.86 -17.34 4.24
CA HIS A 114 11.96 -18.30 4.09
C HIS A 114 13.30 -17.58 4.23
N LYS A 115 14.33 -18.27 4.74
CA LYS A 115 15.66 -17.68 4.96
C LYS A 115 16.77 -18.31 4.12
N THR A 116 16.47 -19.40 3.43
CA THR A 116 17.43 -20.12 2.56
C THR A 116 16.76 -20.60 1.29
N ALA A 117 17.52 -20.73 0.22
CA ALA A 117 17.06 -21.28 -1.05
C ALA A 117 16.50 -22.70 -0.88
N LYS A 118 17.14 -23.51 -0.04
CA LYS A 118 16.66 -24.86 0.31
C LYS A 118 15.25 -24.83 0.91
N ALA A 119 14.96 -23.89 1.81
CA ALA A 119 13.63 -23.76 2.40
C ALA A 119 12.59 -23.31 1.36
N VAL A 120 12.94 -22.37 0.49
CA VAL A 120 12.09 -21.90 -0.62
C VAL A 120 11.69 -23.06 -1.54
N TRP A 121 12.68 -23.81 -2.06
CA TRP A 121 12.42 -24.87 -3.03
C TRP A 121 11.71 -26.07 -2.42
N ARG A 122 12.05 -26.43 -1.18
CA ARG A 122 11.32 -27.49 -0.45
C ARG A 122 9.85 -27.11 -0.29
N TYR A 123 9.58 -25.90 0.16
CA TYR A 123 8.21 -25.43 0.37
C TYR A 123 7.42 -25.40 -0.95
N LEU A 124 8.02 -24.91 -2.03
CA LEU A 124 7.41 -24.95 -3.37
C LEU A 124 7.05 -26.37 -3.80
N ALA A 125 7.96 -27.34 -3.65
CA ALA A 125 7.70 -28.74 -3.98
C ALA A 125 6.57 -29.34 -3.14
N GLU A 126 6.53 -29.05 -1.85
CA GLU A 126 5.45 -29.48 -0.94
C GLU A 126 4.09 -28.89 -1.37
N GLN A 127 4.05 -27.60 -1.73
CA GLN A 127 2.82 -26.97 -2.22
C GLN A 127 2.39 -27.52 -3.59
N ALA A 128 3.32 -27.79 -4.49
CA ALA A 128 3.02 -28.35 -5.80
C ALA A 128 2.34 -29.73 -5.70
N LYS A 129 2.73 -30.56 -4.72
CA LYS A 129 2.10 -31.88 -4.46
C LYS A 129 0.63 -31.80 -4.04
N THR A 130 0.18 -30.65 -3.53
CA THR A 130 -1.23 -30.45 -3.16
C THR A 130 -2.14 -30.16 -4.37
N LYS A 131 -1.56 -29.96 -5.56
CA LYS A 131 -2.28 -29.62 -6.79
C LYS A 131 -2.54 -30.87 -7.62
N LYS A 132 -3.68 -30.90 -8.32
CA LYS A 132 -3.96 -31.96 -9.29
C LYS A 132 -3.07 -31.78 -10.53
N PRO A 133 -2.66 -32.86 -11.21
CA PRO A 133 -1.89 -32.74 -12.46
C PRO A 133 -2.52 -31.76 -13.45
N GLY A 134 -1.71 -30.87 -14.04
CA GLY A 134 -2.16 -29.85 -14.99
C GLY A 134 -2.71 -28.54 -14.39
N GLU A 135 -3.00 -28.49 -13.08
CA GLU A 135 -3.34 -27.24 -12.38
C GLU A 135 -2.14 -26.29 -12.29
N TRP A 136 -2.39 -24.98 -12.29
CA TRP A 136 -1.33 -23.99 -12.15
C TRP A 136 -0.70 -24.00 -10.75
N VAL A 137 0.63 -24.02 -10.71
CA VAL A 137 1.44 -23.70 -9.54
C VAL A 137 2.01 -22.30 -9.76
N VAL A 138 1.63 -21.35 -8.91
CA VAL A 138 2.07 -19.96 -9.03
C VAL A 138 2.70 -19.53 -7.72
N GLY A 139 4.00 -19.21 -7.76
CA GLY A 139 4.78 -18.71 -6.63
C GLY A 139 5.12 -17.23 -6.77
N LYS A 140 5.26 -16.53 -5.64
CA LYS A 140 5.61 -15.10 -5.58
C LYS A 140 6.77 -14.82 -4.63
N GLY A 141 7.42 -13.68 -4.82
CA GLY A 141 8.35 -13.09 -3.86
C GLY A 141 9.78 -13.58 -3.98
N ILE A 142 10.18 -14.13 -5.13
CA ILE A 142 11.58 -14.51 -5.37
C ILE A 142 12.45 -13.25 -5.28
N ASP A 143 13.37 -13.21 -4.32
CA ASP A 143 14.26 -12.06 -4.08
C ASP A 143 15.62 -12.53 -3.56
N PRO A 144 16.69 -12.47 -4.38
CA PRO A 144 18.04 -12.83 -3.95
C PRO A 144 18.61 -11.88 -2.89
N VAL A 145 18.03 -10.68 -2.72
CA VAL A 145 18.48 -9.73 -1.69
C VAL A 145 17.99 -10.14 -0.30
N LEU A 146 16.78 -10.71 -0.21
CA LEU A 146 16.21 -11.16 1.06
C LEU A 146 16.56 -12.61 1.40
N VAL A 147 17.00 -13.39 0.41
CA VAL A 147 17.46 -14.78 0.54
C VAL A 147 18.81 -14.90 -0.18
N GLU A 148 19.90 -14.66 0.54
CA GLU A 148 21.25 -14.46 -0.02
C GLU A 148 21.77 -15.63 -0.87
N ASP A 149 21.41 -16.88 -0.54
CA ASP A 149 21.81 -18.09 -1.28
C ASP A 149 20.87 -18.43 -2.46
N LEU A 150 19.85 -17.59 -2.74
CA LEU A 150 18.88 -17.83 -3.79
C LEU A 150 19.42 -17.40 -5.15
N THR A 151 19.78 -18.37 -5.97
CA THR A 151 20.16 -18.15 -7.37
C THR A 151 18.96 -18.25 -8.31
N ALA A 152 19.08 -17.63 -9.48
CA ALA A 152 18.06 -17.73 -10.52
C ALA A 152 17.88 -19.21 -10.93
N PRO A 153 16.65 -19.77 -10.83
CA PRO A 153 16.42 -21.15 -11.21
C PRO A 153 16.47 -21.30 -12.74
N ASN A 154 16.99 -22.44 -13.22
CA ASN A 154 16.96 -22.78 -14.64
C ASN A 154 15.77 -23.71 -14.98
N LEU A 155 15.44 -23.79 -16.28
CA LEU A 155 14.32 -24.57 -16.78
C LEU A 155 14.32 -26.03 -16.30
N ALA A 156 15.45 -26.73 -16.42
CA ALA A 156 15.57 -28.15 -16.07
C ALA A 156 15.34 -28.40 -14.57
N PHE A 157 15.85 -27.51 -13.72
CA PHE A 157 15.61 -27.56 -12.28
C PHE A 157 14.12 -27.40 -11.97
N LEU A 158 13.45 -26.42 -12.59
CA LEU A 158 12.02 -26.20 -12.39
C LEU A 158 11.15 -27.36 -12.90
N ASP A 159 11.53 -27.98 -14.01
CA ASP A 159 10.87 -29.19 -14.52
C ASP A 159 11.02 -30.37 -13.54
N SER A 160 12.20 -30.55 -12.96
CA SER A 160 12.44 -31.60 -11.95
C SER A 160 11.64 -31.37 -10.66
N LEU A 161 11.44 -30.10 -10.28
CA LEU A 161 10.76 -29.72 -9.05
C LEU A 161 9.24 -29.83 -9.17
N VAL A 162 8.69 -29.51 -10.35
CA VAL A 162 7.25 -29.47 -10.64
C VAL A 162 6.98 -30.18 -11.98
N PRO A 163 7.10 -31.53 -12.03
CA PRO A 163 7.10 -32.27 -13.30
C PRO A 163 5.73 -32.49 -13.91
N ASN A 164 4.63 -32.23 -13.18
CA ASN A 164 3.26 -32.56 -13.60
C ASN A 164 2.36 -31.33 -13.83
N ASN A 165 2.85 -30.12 -13.53
CA ASN A 165 2.05 -28.91 -13.48
C ASN A 165 2.74 -27.74 -14.19
N PRO A 166 2.00 -26.85 -14.87
CA PRO A 166 2.56 -25.58 -15.32
C PRO A 166 2.94 -24.72 -14.11
N LEU A 167 4.18 -24.26 -14.08
CA LEU A 167 4.78 -23.45 -13.01
C LEU A 167 5.08 -22.03 -13.49
N VAL A 168 4.75 -21.05 -12.64
CA VAL A 168 5.19 -19.65 -12.78
C VAL A 168 5.72 -19.17 -11.44
N LEU A 169 6.92 -18.60 -11.42
CA LEU A 169 7.51 -17.92 -10.29
C LEU A 169 7.63 -16.44 -10.61
N ILE A 170 7.20 -15.60 -9.69
CA ILE A 170 7.21 -14.14 -9.84
C ILE A 170 8.21 -13.56 -8.83
N SER A 171 9.13 -12.72 -9.32
CA SER A 171 10.06 -11.95 -8.47
C SER A 171 9.34 -11.00 -7.53
N GLN A 172 9.99 -10.62 -6.43
CA GLN A 172 9.48 -9.61 -5.50
C GLN A 172 9.32 -8.23 -6.17
N SER A 173 10.17 -7.91 -7.16
CA SER A 173 10.10 -6.67 -7.94
C SER A 173 9.03 -6.67 -9.03
N LEU A 174 8.46 -7.84 -9.38
CA LEU A 174 7.54 -8.03 -10.52
C LEU A 174 8.14 -7.71 -11.90
N HIS A 175 9.47 -7.71 -12.02
CA HIS A 175 10.19 -7.47 -13.28
C HIS A 175 10.79 -8.75 -13.88
N SER A 176 10.97 -9.79 -13.09
CA SER A 176 11.47 -11.09 -13.55
C SER A 176 10.50 -12.22 -13.22
N TYR A 177 10.38 -13.17 -14.14
CA TYR A 177 9.54 -14.35 -14.01
C TYR A 177 10.32 -15.59 -14.42
N TRP A 178 10.02 -16.74 -13.80
CA TRP A 178 10.59 -18.03 -14.18
C TRP A 178 9.49 -19.04 -14.41
N VAL A 179 9.60 -19.80 -15.49
CA VAL A 179 8.60 -20.78 -15.89
C VAL A 179 9.23 -22.13 -16.22
N ASN A 180 8.46 -23.20 -16.11
CA ASN A 180 8.87 -24.54 -16.53
C ASN A 180 8.40 -24.86 -17.96
N THR A 181 8.84 -26.00 -18.51
CA THR A 181 8.53 -26.41 -19.90
C THR A 181 7.02 -26.58 -20.11
N LYS A 182 6.28 -27.05 -19.10
CA LYS A 182 4.83 -27.16 -19.18
C LYS A 182 4.12 -25.84 -19.34
N THR A 183 4.61 -24.78 -18.70
CA THR A 183 4.08 -23.43 -18.90
C THR A 183 4.34 -22.97 -20.32
N LEU A 184 5.59 -23.07 -20.81
CA LEU A 184 5.95 -22.67 -22.19
C LEU A 184 5.05 -23.33 -23.23
N ASN A 185 4.88 -24.65 -23.15
CA ASN A 185 3.98 -25.42 -24.03
C ASN A 185 2.52 -24.96 -23.92
N LYS A 186 2.05 -24.66 -22.71
CA LYS A 186 0.67 -24.24 -22.45
C LYS A 186 0.33 -22.85 -23.01
N VAL A 187 1.33 -21.95 -23.10
CA VAL A 187 1.15 -20.61 -23.68
C VAL A 187 1.65 -20.52 -25.13
N GLY A 188 2.17 -21.61 -25.70
CA GLY A 188 2.66 -21.64 -27.08
C GLY A 188 3.96 -20.85 -27.29
N LEU A 189 4.82 -20.75 -26.26
CA LEU A 189 6.13 -20.12 -26.37
C LEU A 189 7.19 -21.16 -26.72
N ASP A 190 8.04 -20.82 -27.69
CA ASP A 190 9.14 -21.65 -28.17
C ASP A 190 10.37 -20.80 -28.54
N LYS A 191 11.45 -21.44 -28.99
CA LYS A 191 12.69 -20.74 -29.38
C LYS A 191 12.53 -19.75 -30.55
N PHE A 192 11.50 -19.93 -31.38
CA PHE A 192 11.20 -19.07 -32.52
C PHE A 192 10.31 -17.88 -32.15
N THR A 193 9.77 -17.87 -30.94
CA THR A 193 9.02 -16.75 -30.40
C THR A 193 9.92 -15.51 -30.36
N LYS A 194 9.41 -14.42 -30.94
CA LYS A 194 10.06 -13.11 -30.94
C LYS A 194 9.83 -12.39 -29.63
N ASP A 195 10.84 -11.64 -29.19
CA ASP A 195 10.70 -10.77 -28.04
C ASP A 195 9.74 -9.60 -28.36
N PRO A 196 8.88 -9.19 -27.41
CA PRO A 196 7.99 -8.06 -27.64
C PRO A 196 8.72 -6.71 -27.72
N SER A 197 9.90 -6.57 -27.10
CA SER A 197 10.77 -5.40 -27.26
C SER A 197 12.21 -5.70 -26.80
N PRO A 198 13.21 -4.87 -27.15
CA PRO A 198 14.58 -5.05 -26.64
C PRO A 198 14.66 -5.06 -25.10
N SER A 199 13.79 -4.31 -24.42
CA SER A 199 13.74 -4.25 -22.97
C SER A 199 12.80 -5.28 -22.33
N SER A 200 12.07 -6.10 -23.10
CA SER A 200 11.19 -7.13 -22.54
C SER A 200 11.21 -8.36 -23.41
N PHE A 201 11.76 -9.45 -22.90
CA PHE A 201 12.25 -10.54 -23.73
C PHE A 201 12.14 -11.90 -23.02
N TYR A 202 12.27 -12.96 -23.81
CA TYR A 202 12.41 -14.33 -23.34
C TYR A 202 13.89 -14.68 -23.36
N GLU A 203 14.48 -14.98 -22.21
CA GLU A 203 15.92 -15.26 -22.16
C GLU A 203 16.23 -16.56 -22.92
N LYS A 204 17.26 -16.49 -23.77
CA LYS A 204 17.74 -17.60 -24.59
C LYS A 204 19.19 -17.91 -24.25
N ASP A 205 19.53 -19.19 -24.23
CA ASP A 205 20.91 -19.66 -24.08
C ASP A 205 21.74 -19.40 -25.36
N SER A 206 23.04 -19.75 -25.33
CA SER A 206 23.94 -19.59 -26.48
C SER A 206 23.55 -20.44 -27.70
N LEU A 207 22.65 -21.41 -27.55
CA LEU A 207 22.11 -22.26 -28.61
C LEU A 207 20.73 -21.76 -29.10
N GLY A 208 20.22 -20.68 -28.53
CA GLY A 208 18.94 -20.08 -28.86
C GLY A 208 17.73 -20.74 -28.17
N ASN A 209 17.93 -21.67 -27.23
CA ASN A 209 16.82 -22.30 -26.50
C ASN A 209 16.37 -21.41 -25.34
N LEU A 210 15.06 -21.44 -25.04
CA LEU A 210 14.50 -20.71 -23.91
C LEU A 210 15.06 -21.24 -22.58
N THR A 211 15.52 -20.34 -21.70
CA THR A 211 16.05 -20.69 -20.37
C THR A 211 14.95 -20.82 -19.31
N GLY A 212 13.73 -20.39 -19.64
CA GLY A 212 12.61 -20.27 -18.71
C GLY A 212 12.55 -18.93 -17.97
N LEU A 213 13.56 -18.07 -18.09
CA LEU A 213 13.52 -16.71 -17.56
C LEU A 213 12.79 -15.78 -18.54
N ILE A 214 11.90 -14.94 -18.01
CA ILE A 214 11.16 -13.93 -18.74
C ILE A 214 11.43 -12.58 -18.08
N ALA A 215 11.88 -11.62 -18.88
CA ALA A 215 12.22 -10.28 -18.42
C ALA A 215 11.15 -9.26 -18.84
N GLU A 216 10.74 -8.47 -17.86
CA GLU A 216 9.76 -7.38 -17.97
C GLU A 216 8.33 -7.81 -18.33
N GLN A 217 7.39 -6.92 -18.06
CA GLN A 217 5.95 -7.22 -18.03
C GLN A 217 5.36 -7.55 -19.41
N LYS A 218 5.90 -6.99 -20.50
CA LYS A 218 5.34 -7.23 -21.86
C LYS A 218 5.50 -8.68 -22.29
N ALA A 219 6.67 -9.28 -22.03
CA ALA A 219 6.94 -10.69 -22.34
C ALA A 219 6.11 -11.64 -21.46
N PHE A 220 5.67 -11.20 -20.28
CA PHE A 220 4.82 -11.98 -19.38
C PHE A 220 3.33 -12.00 -19.78
N LEU A 221 2.87 -11.11 -20.66
CA LEU A 221 1.44 -10.97 -21.00
C LEU A 221 0.75 -12.28 -21.44
N PRO A 222 1.33 -13.14 -22.31
CA PRO A 222 0.67 -14.39 -22.72
C PRO A 222 0.40 -15.34 -21.55
N ILE A 223 1.29 -15.34 -20.55
CA ILE A 223 1.11 -16.13 -19.32
C ILE A 223 0.04 -15.49 -18.44
N LEU A 224 0.10 -14.17 -18.27
CA LEU A 224 -0.89 -13.43 -17.49
C LEU A 224 -2.33 -13.67 -18.00
N GLU A 225 -2.55 -13.71 -19.31
CA GLU A 225 -3.86 -14.01 -19.90
C GLU A 225 -4.39 -15.39 -19.51
N GLN A 226 -3.52 -16.41 -19.46
CA GLN A 226 -3.91 -17.74 -19.00
C GLN A 226 -4.18 -17.76 -17.49
N LEU A 227 -3.37 -17.04 -16.71
CA LEU A 227 -3.58 -16.91 -15.27
C LEU A 227 -4.90 -16.20 -14.95
N GLN A 228 -5.30 -15.18 -15.72
CA GLN A 228 -6.60 -14.50 -15.57
C GLN A 228 -7.81 -15.41 -15.78
N LYS A 229 -7.67 -16.43 -16.64
CA LYS A 229 -8.74 -17.42 -16.88
C LYS A 229 -8.82 -18.47 -15.78
N ALA A 230 -7.68 -18.85 -15.19
CA ALA A 230 -7.60 -20.03 -14.31
C ALA A 230 -7.39 -19.72 -12.82
N VAL A 231 -6.56 -18.73 -12.50
CA VAL A 231 -6.08 -18.45 -11.13
C VAL A 231 -6.58 -17.11 -10.61
N LEU A 232 -6.70 -16.11 -11.48
CA LEU A 232 -7.02 -14.72 -11.15
C LEU A 232 -8.41 -14.33 -11.65
N THR A 233 -9.37 -15.26 -11.51
CA THR A 233 -10.76 -15.02 -11.91
C THR A 233 -11.37 -13.85 -11.11
N PRO A 234 -12.38 -13.14 -11.64
CA PRO A 234 -13.00 -12.01 -10.94
C PRO A 234 -13.43 -12.34 -9.51
N LYS A 235 -13.98 -13.54 -9.28
CA LYS A 235 -14.41 -14.00 -7.95
C LYS A 235 -13.23 -14.16 -6.99
N ILE A 236 -12.11 -14.74 -7.44
CA ILE A 236 -10.89 -14.87 -6.63
C ILE A 236 -10.34 -13.48 -6.31
N MET A 237 -10.29 -12.57 -7.29
CA MET A 237 -9.79 -11.21 -7.10
C MET A 237 -10.63 -10.36 -6.14
N MET A 238 -11.96 -10.50 -6.17
CA MET A 238 -12.86 -9.84 -5.21
C MET A 238 -12.61 -10.36 -3.78
N ASN A 239 -12.51 -11.68 -3.60
CA ASN A 239 -12.24 -12.29 -2.30
C ASN A 239 -10.85 -11.92 -1.76
N ALA A 240 -9.84 -11.93 -2.63
CA ALA A 240 -8.47 -11.50 -2.31
C ALA A 240 -8.45 -10.03 -1.89
N THR A 241 -9.19 -9.16 -2.58
CA THR A 241 -9.33 -7.74 -2.19
C THR A 241 -9.88 -7.60 -0.78
N VAL A 242 -10.98 -8.29 -0.45
CA VAL A 242 -11.58 -8.26 0.89
C VAL A 242 -10.59 -8.78 1.94
N LYS A 243 -9.87 -9.87 1.64
CA LYS A 243 -8.85 -10.42 2.55
C LYS A 243 -7.69 -9.48 2.79
N VAL A 244 -7.18 -8.83 1.73
CA VAL A 244 -6.11 -7.83 1.81
C VAL A 244 -6.54 -6.63 2.66
N LEU A 245 -7.74 -6.10 2.43
CA LEU A 245 -8.29 -4.98 3.22
C LEU A 245 -8.49 -5.36 4.70
N ASN A 246 -8.91 -6.60 4.98
CA ASN A 246 -8.97 -7.11 6.35
C ASN A 246 -7.57 -7.22 6.99
N ALA A 247 -6.53 -7.59 6.23
CA ALA A 247 -5.17 -7.63 6.74
C ALA A 247 -4.65 -6.23 7.13
N TYR A 248 -4.98 -5.20 6.34
CA TYR A 248 -4.72 -3.81 6.72
C TYR A 248 -5.39 -3.43 8.05
N ALA A 249 -6.69 -3.74 8.18
CA ALA A 249 -7.45 -3.48 9.39
C ALA A 249 -6.87 -4.22 10.61
N LYS A 250 -6.42 -5.46 10.43
CA LYS A 250 -5.74 -6.24 11.46
C LYS A 250 -4.44 -5.58 11.93
N ASN A 251 -3.72 -4.93 11.03
CA ASN A 251 -2.53 -4.14 11.35
C ASN A 251 -2.86 -2.69 11.78
N GLY A 252 -4.13 -2.39 12.08
CA GLY A 252 -4.56 -1.11 12.66
C GLY A 252 -4.80 0.02 11.66
N ASN A 253 -4.71 -0.27 10.36
CA ASN A 253 -4.98 0.71 9.33
C ASN A 253 -6.50 0.86 9.16
N THR A 254 -7.01 2.06 9.43
CA THR A 254 -8.43 2.41 9.19
C THR A 254 -8.63 3.01 7.80
N SER A 255 -7.56 3.43 7.14
CA SER A 255 -7.56 3.95 5.78
C SER A 255 -6.34 3.47 5.00
N VAL A 256 -6.50 3.31 3.69
CA VAL A 256 -5.41 3.00 2.76
C VAL A 256 -5.45 3.92 1.56
N VAL A 257 -4.28 4.27 1.04
CA VAL A 257 -4.12 5.10 -0.15
C VAL A 257 -3.43 4.28 -1.25
N SER A 258 -4.19 3.85 -2.26
CA SER A 258 -3.63 3.15 -3.41
C SER A 258 -2.94 4.11 -4.37
N ALA A 259 -1.62 4.00 -4.48
CA ALA A 259 -0.82 4.86 -5.35
C ALA A 259 -0.68 4.24 -6.74
N GLY A 260 -1.22 4.93 -7.75
CA GLY A 260 -1.09 4.55 -9.16
C GLY A 260 -1.67 3.20 -9.51
N ILE A 261 -3.00 3.12 -9.42
CA ILE A 261 -3.76 1.94 -9.86
C ILE A 261 -3.50 1.65 -11.35
N GLN A 262 -3.23 0.38 -11.67
CA GLN A 262 -2.87 -0.11 -13.02
C GLN A 262 -3.96 -0.98 -13.67
N ILE A 263 -5.22 -0.81 -13.28
CA ILE A 263 -6.34 -1.59 -13.84
C ILE A 263 -6.70 -1.08 -15.24
N ASN A 264 -7.33 -1.96 -16.04
CA ASN A 264 -7.70 -1.66 -17.43
C ASN A 264 -9.20 -1.35 -17.60
N ASP A 265 -10.02 -1.50 -16.57
CA ASP A 265 -11.42 -1.10 -16.58
C ASP A 265 -11.86 -0.57 -15.21
N ALA A 266 -13.06 0.02 -15.14
CA ALA A 266 -13.57 0.65 -13.92
C ALA A 266 -14.17 -0.33 -12.90
N LYS A 267 -14.25 -1.64 -13.18
CA LYS A 267 -14.91 -2.61 -12.28
C LYS A 267 -14.21 -2.72 -10.92
N PRO A 268 -12.86 -2.75 -10.83
CA PRO A 268 -12.19 -2.72 -9.53
C PRO A 268 -12.49 -1.44 -8.74
N LEU A 269 -12.63 -0.28 -9.40
CA LEU A 269 -13.01 0.97 -8.72
C LEU A 269 -14.42 0.88 -8.12
N ARG A 270 -15.38 0.30 -8.85
CA ARG A 270 -16.72 0.03 -8.34
C ARG A 270 -16.69 -0.90 -7.12
N LEU A 271 -15.84 -1.93 -7.15
CA LEU A 271 -15.64 -2.81 -6.00
C LEU A 271 -15.10 -2.03 -4.80
N TYR A 272 -14.07 -1.21 -4.99
CA TYR A 272 -13.49 -0.41 -3.90
C TYR A 272 -14.48 0.59 -3.32
N GLU A 273 -15.23 1.30 -4.16
CA GLU A 273 -16.32 2.20 -3.74
C GLU A 273 -17.38 1.44 -2.93
N PHE A 274 -17.83 0.30 -3.44
CA PHE A 274 -18.81 -0.55 -2.77
C PHE A 274 -18.32 -1.05 -1.41
N LEU A 275 -17.08 -1.49 -1.31
CA LEU A 275 -16.51 -2.02 -0.08
C LEU A 275 -16.32 -0.93 0.98
N ALA A 276 -15.83 0.26 0.60
CA ALA A 276 -15.50 1.32 1.55
C ALA A 276 -16.69 2.22 1.95
N SER A 277 -17.72 2.36 1.10
CA SER A 277 -18.80 3.35 1.30
C SER A 277 -19.59 3.19 2.60
N ASP A 278 -19.89 4.29 3.30
CA ASP A 278 -20.86 4.27 4.43
C ASP A 278 -22.31 4.07 3.96
N LYS A 279 -22.59 4.34 2.68
CA LYS A 279 -23.92 4.23 2.05
C LYS A 279 -23.79 3.62 0.65
N PRO A 280 -23.75 2.28 0.54
CA PRO A 280 -23.56 1.61 -0.75
C PRO A 280 -24.80 1.76 -1.64
N LYS A 281 -24.59 1.85 -2.96
CA LYS A 281 -25.66 1.98 -3.95
C LYS A 281 -26.59 0.76 -3.88
N PHE A 282 -27.90 0.97 -4.05
CA PHE A 282 -28.90 -0.12 -4.01
C PHE A 282 -28.55 -1.27 -4.96
N ILE A 283 -28.13 -0.94 -6.19
CA ILE A 283 -27.75 -1.95 -7.19
C ILE A 283 -26.57 -2.80 -6.74
N ASP A 284 -25.58 -2.21 -6.06
CA ASP A 284 -24.41 -2.97 -5.57
C ASP A 284 -24.79 -3.86 -4.40
N GLN A 285 -25.66 -3.38 -3.51
CA GLN A 285 -26.22 -4.21 -2.44
C GLN A 285 -27.03 -5.38 -3.01
N PHE A 286 -27.84 -5.14 -4.04
CA PHE A 286 -28.58 -6.18 -4.73
C PHE A 286 -27.65 -7.23 -5.37
N LEU A 287 -26.62 -6.79 -6.10
CA LEU A 287 -25.61 -7.68 -6.68
C LEU A 287 -24.85 -8.49 -5.60
N SER A 288 -24.64 -7.90 -4.42
CA SER A 288 -24.07 -8.60 -3.26
C SER A 288 -25.00 -9.68 -2.72
N LYS A 289 -26.32 -9.42 -2.63
CA LYS A 289 -27.30 -10.45 -2.23
C LYS A 289 -27.39 -11.61 -3.23
N LEU A 290 -27.12 -11.35 -4.51
CA LEU A 290 -27.03 -12.38 -5.56
C LEU A 290 -25.69 -13.14 -5.57
N GLY A 291 -24.71 -12.75 -4.73
CA GLY A 291 -23.38 -13.35 -4.70
C GLY A 291 -22.47 -12.97 -5.88
N ILE A 292 -22.85 -11.94 -6.66
CA ILE A 292 -22.04 -11.38 -7.75
C ILE A 292 -20.95 -10.46 -7.17
N LEU A 293 -21.32 -9.60 -6.24
CA LEU A 293 -20.38 -8.85 -5.40
C LEU A 293 -20.17 -9.58 -4.06
N PRO A 294 -19.02 -9.38 -3.39
CA PRO A 294 -18.82 -9.98 -2.07
C PRO A 294 -19.83 -9.45 -1.06
N GLN A 295 -20.07 -10.22 0.00
CA GLN A 295 -20.80 -9.72 1.17
C GLN A 295 -20.00 -8.57 1.80
N ARG A 296 -20.68 -7.46 2.11
CA ARG A 296 -20.03 -6.35 2.82
C ARG A 296 -19.71 -6.72 4.26
N VAL A 297 -18.51 -6.35 4.65
CA VAL A 297 -18.04 -6.26 6.03
C VAL A 297 -17.38 -4.88 6.17
N PRO A 298 -17.31 -4.31 7.38
CA PRO A 298 -16.63 -3.03 7.54
C PRO A 298 -15.13 -3.20 7.23
N LEU A 299 -14.60 -2.35 6.34
CA LEU A 299 -13.24 -2.41 5.82
C LEU A 299 -12.59 -1.02 5.85
N PRO A 300 -11.25 -0.93 5.75
CA PRO A 300 -10.53 0.33 5.59
C PRO A 300 -11.12 1.24 4.52
N ARG A 301 -11.14 2.54 4.81
CA ARG A 301 -11.42 3.59 3.81
C ARG A 301 -10.40 3.49 2.69
N HIS A 302 -10.79 3.83 1.47
CA HIS A 302 -9.94 3.60 0.30
C HIS A 302 -9.83 4.85 -0.55
N PHE A 303 -8.66 5.45 -0.52
CA PHE A 303 -8.32 6.61 -1.35
C PHE A 303 -7.36 6.21 -2.46
N ILE A 304 -7.43 6.87 -3.62
CA ILE A 304 -6.82 6.36 -4.85
C ILE A 304 -6.13 7.48 -5.63
N TYR A 305 -4.92 7.21 -6.10
CA TYR A 305 -4.31 7.93 -7.22
C TYR A 305 -4.32 7.01 -8.46
N ILE A 306 -4.79 7.52 -9.59
CA ILE A 306 -4.80 6.80 -10.87
C ILE A 306 -3.44 6.99 -11.54
N ARG A 307 -2.86 5.94 -12.14
CA ARG A 307 -1.60 6.10 -12.90
C ARG A 307 -1.85 6.97 -14.14
N GLN A 308 -0.88 7.82 -14.49
CA GLN A 308 -1.00 8.78 -15.60
C GLN A 308 -1.54 8.18 -16.91
N ASP A 309 -1.03 7.04 -17.34
CA ASP A 309 -1.43 6.36 -18.59
C ASP A 309 -2.81 5.66 -18.51
N LYS A 310 -3.50 5.79 -17.37
CA LYS A 310 -4.85 5.29 -17.11
C LYS A 310 -5.82 6.44 -16.81
N ASP A 311 -5.50 7.65 -17.23
CA ASP A 311 -6.30 8.86 -16.96
C ASP A 311 -7.74 8.80 -17.49
N PHE A 312 -8.05 7.92 -18.44
CA PHE A 312 -9.43 7.60 -18.84
C PHE A 312 -10.31 7.07 -17.70
N LEU A 313 -9.72 6.65 -16.57
CA LEU A 313 -10.42 6.25 -15.34
C LEU A 313 -10.67 7.44 -14.39
N LEU A 314 -10.08 8.60 -14.65
CA LEU A 314 -10.35 9.80 -13.87
C LEU A 314 -11.75 10.33 -14.20
N PRO A 315 -12.55 10.73 -13.19
CA PRO A 315 -13.73 11.53 -13.45
C PRO A 315 -13.33 12.92 -13.97
N ASP A 316 -14.29 13.73 -14.41
CA ASP A 316 -14.00 15.08 -14.91
C ASP A 316 -13.40 16.00 -13.84
N LYS A 317 -13.76 15.77 -12.57
CA LYS A 317 -13.31 16.56 -11.41
C LYS A 317 -13.09 15.67 -10.19
N PRO A 318 -12.25 16.09 -9.23
CA PRO A 318 -12.07 15.40 -7.96
C PRO A 318 -13.40 15.12 -7.25
N THR A 319 -13.59 13.89 -6.79
CA THR A 319 -14.74 13.52 -5.96
C THR A 319 -14.36 13.67 -4.48
N ILE A 320 -15.25 14.28 -3.69
CA ILE A 320 -15.02 14.50 -2.26
C ILE A 320 -15.95 13.56 -1.48
N ASN A 321 -15.38 12.50 -0.91
CA ASN A 321 -16.07 11.62 0.01
C ASN A 321 -15.10 11.11 1.08
N ASP A 322 -15.60 10.90 2.29
CA ASP A 322 -14.75 10.61 3.45
C ASP A 322 -14.37 9.13 3.59
N PHE A 323 -14.97 8.24 2.80
CA PHE A 323 -14.77 6.79 2.83
C PHE A 323 -14.08 6.26 1.58
N TYR A 324 -14.37 6.86 0.43
CA TYR A 324 -13.78 6.50 -0.86
C TYR A 324 -13.57 7.75 -1.70
N SER A 325 -12.40 7.97 -2.29
CA SER A 325 -12.21 9.03 -3.29
C SER A 325 -11.05 8.74 -4.21
N ILE A 326 -11.19 9.14 -5.47
CA ILE A 326 -10.06 9.31 -6.37
C ILE A 326 -9.49 10.71 -6.07
N LEU A 327 -8.32 10.74 -5.46
CA LEU A 327 -7.65 11.95 -4.97
C LEU A 327 -6.88 12.67 -6.09
N GLY A 328 -6.35 11.92 -7.05
CA GLY A 328 -5.37 12.48 -7.97
C GLY A 328 -4.74 11.49 -8.93
N VAL A 329 -3.60 11.91 -9.46
CA VAL A 329 -2.79 11.17 -10.43
C VAL A 329 -1.44 10.81 -9.84
N LYS A 330 -0.94 9.60 -10.16
CA LYS A 330 0.39 9.13 -9.81
C LYS A 330 1.28 9.10 -11.04
N LEU A 331 2.43 9.76 -10.95
CA LEU A 331 3.50 9.75 -11.94
C LEU A 331 4.69 8.90 -11.44
N TRP A 332 5.48 8.39 -12.38
CA TRP A 332 6.77 7.73 -12.12
C TRP A 332 7.87 8.48 -12.84
N TYR A 333 8.82 9.04 -12.09
CA TYR A 333 9.90 9.83 -12.68
C TYR A 333 11.21 9.05 -12.79
N ASP A 334 11.54 8.19 -11.83
CA ASP A 334 12.67 7.27 -11.90
C ASP A 334 12.25 5.84 -11.52
N GLY A 335 13.24 4.95 -11.42
CA GLY A 335 13.06 3.56 -11.01
C GLY A 335 13.59 3.26 -9.61
N SER A 336 14.04 2.03 -9.41
CA SER A 336 14.42 1.50 -8.10
C SER A 336 15.95 1.32 -7.96
N PRO A 337 16.53 1.46 -6.75
CA PRO A 337 17.92 1.11 -6.49
C PRO A 337 18.23 -0.35 -6.85
N TYR A 338 17.25 -1.24 -6.68
CA TYR A 338 17.41 -2.68 -6.87
C TYR A 338 17.34 -3.12 -8.33
N THR A 339 17.04 -2.21 -9.23
CA THR A 339 17.03 -2.44 -10.68
C THR A 339 18.05 -1.54 -11.41
N GLY A 340 18.89 -0.80 -10.66
CA GLY A 340 19.87 0.12 -11.24
C GLY A 340 19.26 1.32 -11.98
N SER A 341 17.98 1.63 -11.77
CA SER A 341 17.22 2.62 -12.53
C SER A 341 16.72 3.82 -11.70
N MET A 342 16.99 3.85 -10.41
CA MET A 342 16.85 5.07 -9.59
C MET A 342 17.84 6.13 -10.09
N PHE A 343 17.38 7.36 -10.29
CA PHE A 343 18.15 8.38 -11.00
C PHE A 343 18.94 9.28 -10.04
N LEU A 344 20.27 9.16 -10.09
CA LEU A 344 21.23 9.69 -9.13
C LEU A 344 22.11 10.82 -9.68
N ASN A 345 22.58 11.70 -8.80
CA ASN A 345 23.64 12.67 -9.13
C ASN A 345 24.99 11.99 -9.36
N GLU A 346 25.32 11.03 -8.50
CA GLU A 346 26.56 10.24 -8.58
C GLU A 346 26.27 8.78 -8.97
N PRO A 347 27.16 8.10 -9.71
CA PRO A 347 26.91 6.72 -10.14
C PRO A 347 26.64 5.74 -8.99
N TYR A 348 25.99 4.62 -9.34
CA TYR A 348 25.96 3.43 -8.51
C TYR A 348 27.38 2.91 -8.24
N LEU A 349 27.58 2.17 -7.15
CA LEU A 349 28.85 1.48 -6.91
C LEU A 349 29.06 0.36 -7.93
N ASN A 350 30.30 0.18 -8.36
CA ASN A 350 30.71 -0.94 -9.22
C ASN A 350 31.01 -2.20 -8.38
N SER A 351 30.15 -2.54 -7.41
CA SER A 351 30.33 -3.73 -6.59
C SER A 351 30.02 -5.01 -7.38
N GLU A 352 30.52 -6.17 -6.92
CA GLU A 352 30.19 -7.46 -7.54
C GLU A 352 28.68 -7.69 -7.59
N PHE A 353 27.97 -7.31 -6.51
CA PHE A 353 26.53 -7.41 -6.45
C PHE A 353 25.83 -6.51 -7.49
N CYS A 354 26.25 -5.25 -7.65
CA CYS A 354 25.68 -4.39 -8.68
C CYS A 354 25.94 -4.90 -10.09
N LEU A 355 27.17 -5.31 -10.39
CA LEU A 355 27.57 -5.72 -11.74
C LEU A 355 26.99 -7.08 -12.15
N ASN A 356 27.01 -8.06 -11.25
CA ASN A 356 26.67 -9.44 -11.58
C ASN A 356 25.25 -9.83 -11.14
N SER A 357 24.83 -9.43 -9.94
CA SER A 357 23.51 -9.82 -9.39
C SER A 357 22.40 -8.91 -9.90
N LEU A 358 22.62 -7.59 -9.89
CA LEU A 358 21.63 -6.61 -10.36
C LEU A 358 21.81 -6.22 -11.85
N ARG A 359 22.95 -6.57 -12.45
CA ARG A 359 23.31 -6.24 -13.85
C ARG A 359 23.26 -4.73 -14.13
N VAL A 360 23.65 -3.91 -13.16
CA VAL A 360 23.77 -2.45 -13.30
C VAL A 360 25.03 -2.13 -14.11
N PRO A 361 24.94 -1.36 -15.21
CA PRO A 361 26.10 -0.98 -15.99
C PRO A 361 27.12 -0.16 -15.20
N ILE A 362 28.41 -0.31 -15.53
CA ILE A 362 29.50 0.49 -14.96
C ILE A 362 29.19 1.98 -15.15
N ASN A 363 29.37 2.76 -14.09
CA ASN A 363 29.10 4.21 -14.05
C ASN A 363 27.64 4.60 -14.37
N SER A 364 26.69 3.66 -14.29
CA SER A 364 25.27 3.98 -14.41
C SER A 364 24.86 4.96 -13.31
N ARG A 365 23.97 5.88 -13.66
CA ARG A 365 23.30 6.81 -12.74
C ARG A 365 21.79 6.59 -12.69
N GLY A 366 21.27 5.54 -13.34
CA GLY A 366 19.86 5.48 -13.70
C GLY A 366 19.47 6.59 -14.67
N ALA A 367 18.17 6.79 -14.89
CA ALA A 367 17.66 7.82 -15.78
C ALA A 367 16.22 8.21 -15.44
N ALA A 368 15.83 9.41 -15.85
CA ALA A 368 14.43 9.82 -15.83
C ALA A 368 13.60 8.99 -16.82
N LEU A 369 12.38 8.62 -16.42
CA LEU A 369 11.38 7.91 -17.23
C LEU A 369 10.51 8.85 -18.05
N ILE A 370 10.45 10.12 -17.66
CA ILE A 370 9.68 11.17 -18.31
C ILE A 370 10.66 12.28 -18.70
N ASP A 371 10.54 12.79 -19.92
CA ASP A 371 11.27 13.98 -20.35
C ASP A 371 10.92 15.22 -19.50
N LYS A 372 11.89 16.09 -19.27
CA LYS A 372 11.78 17.22 -18.34
C LYS A 372 10.70 18.22 -18.74
N ASP A 373 10.65 18.59 -20.02
CA ASP A 373 9.69 19.58 -20.49
C ASP A 373 8.29 18.95 -20.54
N SER A 374 8.23 17.68 -20.93
CA SER A 374 7.00 16.88 -20.84
C SER A 374 6.46 16.83 -19.41
N LEU A 375 7.31 16.68 -18.38
CA LEU A 375 6.88 16.64 -16.99
C LEU A 375 6.20 17.96 -16.55
N VAL A 376 6.73 19.11 -16.96
CA VAL A 376 6.12 20.42 -16.64
C VAL A 376 4.72 20.51 -17.23
N ASP A 377 4.56 20.12 -18.49
CA ASP A 377 3.26 20.15 -19.18
C ASP A 377 2.25 19.18 -18.56
N ILE A 378 2.71 17.98 -18.18
CA ILE A 378 1.90 16.99 -17.46
C ILE A 378 1.40 17.57 -16.13
N ILE A 379 2.28 18.18 -15.34
CA ILE A 379 1.93 18.79 -14.06
C ILE A 379 0.93 19.93 -14.26
N ALA A 380 1.19 20.82 -15.23
CA ALA A 380 0.32 21.95 -15.53
C ALA A 380 -1.09 21.50 -15.97
N ASN A 381 -1.19 20.47 -16.80
CA ASN A 381 -2.46 19.91 -17.28
C ASN A 381 -3.32 19.35 -16.13
N TYR A 382 -2.74 18.53 -15.24
CA TYR A 382 -3.49 18.00 -14.10
C TYR A 382 -3.82 19.06 -13.06
N ASN A 383 -2.93 20.03 -12.82
CA ASN A 383 -3.22 21.15 -11.93
C ASN A 383 -4.35 22.05 -12.49
N ALA A 384 -4.42 22.24 -13.82
CA ALA A 384 -5.51 22.98 -14.45
C ALA A 384 -6.88 22.33 -14.17
N LYS A 385 -6.93 20.99 -14.11
CA LYS A 385 -8.10 20.16 -13.78
C LYS A 385 -8.31 19.93 -12.27
N ASP A 386 -7.57 20.65 -11.44
CA ASP A 386 -7.62 20.61 -9.98
C ASP A 386 -7.22 19.28 -9.33
N TRP A 387 -6.53 18.41 -10.06
CA TRP A 387 -6.02 17.14 -9.53
C TRP A 387 -4.79 17.32 -8.65
N GLN A 388 -4.74 16.60 -7.53
CA GLN A 388 -3.51 16.43 -6.78
C GLN A 388 -2.58 15.46 -7.54
N ILE A 389 -1.29 15.69 -7.44
CA ILE A 389 -0.27 14.89 -8.12
C ILE A 389 0.65 14.27 -7.07
N ALA A 390 0.82 12.96 -7.15
CA ALA A 390 1.83 12.21 -6.42
C ALA A 390 2.90 11.74 -7.43
N VAL A 391 4.18 11.89 -7.11
CA VAL A 391 5.28 11.52 -8.03
C VAL A 391 6.25 10.58 -7.33
N HIS A 392 6.48 9.41 -7.91
CA HIS A 392 7.58 8.53 -7.51
C HIS A 392 8.91 9.16 -7.92
N ALA A 393 9.75 9.44 -6.93
CA ALA A 393 11.12 9.90 -7.08
C ALA A 393 11.96 9.34 -5.92
N GLN A 394 12.95 8.49 -6.22
CA GLN A 394 13.81 7.90 -5.19
C GLN A 394 15.17 8.57 -5.13
N GLY A 395 15.78 8.80 -6.29
CA GLY A 395 17.12 9.36 -6.37
C GLY A 395 17.15 10.86 -6.14
N ASP A 396 18.33 11.37 -5.81
CA ASP A 396 18.57 12.78 -5.56
C ASP A 396 18.45 13.62 -6.85
N ALA A 397 18.96 13.12 -7.99
CA ALA A 397 18.75 13.78 -9.28
C ALA A 397 17.27 13.78 -9.71
N ALA A 398 16.56 12.65 -9.51
CA ALA A 398 15.13 12.57 -9.76
C ALA A 398 14.34 13.61 -8.93
N THR A 399 14.64 13.69 -7.65
CA THR A 399 13.95 14.58 -6.71
C THR A 399 14.13 16.04 -7.08
N ASP A 400 15.36 16.47 -7.33
CA ASP A 400 15.68 17.85 -7.75
C ASP A 400 14.93 18.23 -9.04
N GLU A 401 14.91 17.36 -10.04
CA GLU A 401 14.24 17.62 -11.32
C GLU A 401 12.72 17.69 -11.20
N VAL A 402 12.11 16.80 -10.41
CA VAL A 402 10.67 16.82 -10.13
C VAL A 402 10.28 18.12 -9.44
N ILE A 403 11.02 18.54 -8.41
CA ILE A 403 10.75 19.77 -7.66
C ILE A 403 10.88 20.98 -8.58
N LYS A 404 11.93 21.04 -9.42
CA LYS A 404 12.09 22.10 -10.44
C LYS A 404 10.92 22.13 -11.42
N ALA A 405 10.39 20.98 -11.83
CA ALA A 405 9.23 20.93 -12.71
C ALA A 405 7.96 21.47 -12.03
N PHE A 406 7.72 21.12 -10.76
CA PHE A 406 6.63 21.73 -9.97
C PHE A 406 6.82 23.23 -9.77
N ALA A 407 8.04 23.70 -9.50
CA ALA A 407 8.32 25.12 -9.38
C ALA A 407 8.04 25.90 -10.67
N LYS A 408 8.33 25.32 -11.84
CA LYS A 408 7.95 25.88 -13.15
C LYS A 408 6.44 25.89 -13.33
N ALA A 409 5.76 24.76 -13.09
CA ALA A 409 4.31 24.66 -13.26
C ALA A 409 3.53 25.59 -12.30
N ASN A 410 4.05 25.82 -11.09
CA ASN A 410 3.47 26.74 -10.10
C ASN A 410 3.44 28.19 -10.60
N LYS A 411 4.36 28.58 -11.48
CA LYS A 411 4.35 29.91 -12.13
C LYS A 411 3.23 30.06 -13.16
N ILE A 412 2.70 28.95 -13.67
CA ILE A 412 1.59 28.94 -14.64
C ILE A 412 0.24 29.04 -13.91
N LYS A 413 0.03 28.19 -12.91
CA LYS A 413 -1.14 28.21 -12.02
C LYS A 413 -0.69 27.76 -10.63
N ASP A 414 -1.05 28.53 -9.61
CA ASP A 414 -0.74 28.19 -8.22
C ASP A 414 -1.20 26.75 -7.90
N LEU A 415 -0.26 25.95 -7.41
CA LEU A 415 -0.47 24.56 -7.02
C LEU A 415 -0.22 24.32 -5.53
N THR A 416 0.13 25.37 -4.78
CA THR A 416 0.51 25.25 -3.36
C THR A 416 -0.65 24.73 -2.50
N GLN A 417 -1.90 25.01 -2.87
CA GLN A 417 -3.07 24.50 -2.16
C GLN A 417 -3.33 22.99 -2.40
N LYS A 418 -2.66 22.36 -3.38
CA LYS A 418 -2.92 20.96 -3.75
C LYS A 418 -2.28 19.96 -2.79
N ARG A 419 -1.23 20.36 -2.05
CA ARG A 419 -0.42 19.46 -1.20
C ARG A 419 0.19 18.32 -2.03
N ASN A 420 0.75 18.63 -3.20
CA ASN A 420 1.34 17.62 -4.09
C ASN A 420 2.43 16.83 -3.37
N ARG A 421 2.59 15.56 -3.75
CA ARG A 421 3.33 14.59 -2.95
C ARG A 421 4.55 14.07 -3.70
N LEU A 422 5.66 13.96 -2.97
CA LEU A 422 6.83 13.23 -3.40
C LEU A 422 6.82 11.87 -2.69
N GLU A 423 6.90 10.78 -3.45
CA GLU A 423 6.79 9.41 -2.93
C GLU A 423 8.15 8.74 -2.83
N HIS A 424 8.32 7.90 -1.81
CA HIS A 424 9.51 7.13 -1.46
C HIS A 424 10.66 7.98 -0.91
N CYS A 425 11.15 8.96 -1.68
CA CYS A 425 12.16 9.94 -1.26
C CYS A 425 13.40 9.30 -0.61
N LEU A 426 14.00 8.29 -1.26
CA LEU A 426 15.14 7.57 -0.70
C LEU A 426 16.30 8.52 -0.40
N LEU A 427 16.65 9.40 -1.34
CA LEU A 427 17.60 10.49 -1.14
C LEU A 427 16.86 11.82 -1.35
N LEU A 428 16.83 12.66 -0.33
CA LEU A 428 16.18 13.98 -0.35
C LEU A 428 17.12 14.98 0.31
N SER A 429 17.60 15.97 -0.44
CA SER A 429 18.57 16.94 0.08
C SER A 429 17.91 18.04 0.92
N GLU A 430 18.67 18.74 1.76
CA GLU A 430 18.15 19.89 2.53
C GLU A 430 17.68 21.03 1.61
N LEU A 431 18.35 21.23 0.47
CA LEU A 431 17.95 22.21 -0.55
C LEU A 431 16.58 21.86 -1.14
N ASP A 432 16.34 20.58 -1.43
CA ASP A 432 15.06 20.09 -1.92
C ASP A 432 13.96 20.26 -0.87
N MET A 433 14.25 20.01 0.42
CA MET A 433 13.29 20.21 1.50
C MET A 433 12.83 21.67 1.59
N ALA A 434 13.74 22.63 1.43
CA ALA A 434 13.39 24.05 1.42
C ALA A 434 12.45 24.40 0.26
N GLN A 435 12.69 23.83 -0.93
CA GLN A 435 11.81 24.03 -2.09
C GLN A 435 10.45 23.34 -1.92
N LEU A 436 10.42 22.12 -1.39
CA LEU A 436 9.16 21.43 -1.05
C LEU A 436 8.31 22.30 -0.11
N LYS A 437 8.94 22.94 0.89
CA LYS A 437 8.24 23.82 1.83
C LYS A 437 7.60 25.01 1.13
N GLN A 438 8.33 25.66 0.22
CA GLN A 438 7.83 26.79 -0.57
C GLN A 438 6.65 26.40 -1.48
N LEU A 439 6.70 25.19 -2.06
CA LEU A 439 5.65 24.66 -2.92
C LEU A 439 4.48 24.02 -2.15
N ASN A 440 4.56 24.01 -0.81
CA ASN A 440 3.66 23.25 0.07
C ASN A 440 3.50 21.78 -0.38
N MET A 441 4.59 21.21 -0.86
CA MET A 441 4.70 19.79 -1.21
C MET A 441 5.19 18.98 -0.01
N THR A 442 4.92 17.69 -0.03
CA THR A 442 5.10 16.81 1.14
C THR A 442 5.77 15.49 0.76
N PRO A 443 6.82 15.08 1.49
CA PRO A 443 7.44 13.78 1.29
C PRO A 443 6.66 12.67 2.02
N ASN A 444 6.55 11.52 1.36
CA ASN A 444 6.03 10.29 1.93
C ASN A 444 7.12 9.22 1.84
N PHE A 445 7.68 8.82 2.99
CA PHE A 445 8.92 8.03 3.04
C PHE A 445 8.67 6.53 3.09
N HIS A 446 9.33 5.80 2.19
CA HIS A 446 9.30 4.34 2.19
C HIS A 446 10.30 3.77 3.21
N ILE A 447 9.98 3.89 4.50
CA ILE A 447 10.99 3.78 5.58
C ILE A 447 11.67 2.40 5.68
N ASN A 448 11.00 1.35 5.22
CA ASN A 448 11.48 -0.03 5.32
C ASN A 448 12.68 -0.35 4.41
N HIS A 449 13.08 0.54 3.49
CA HIS A 449 14.39 0.44 2.85
C HIS A 449 15.52 0.36 3.90
N ILE A 450 15.42 1.07 5.02
CA ILE A 450 16.42 1.00 6.11
C ILE A 450 16.47 -0.42 6.68
N TYR A 451 15.32 -0.93 7.13
CA TYR A 451 15.29 -2.19 7.86
C TYR A 451 15.69 -3.39 6.99
N TYR A 452 15.13 -3.51 5.78
CA TYR A 452 15.33 -4.69 4.95
C TYR A 452 16.54 -4.61 4.01
N TYR A 453 16.93 -3.40 3.61
CA TYR A 453 17.92 -3.21 2.55
C TYR A 453 19.03 -2.23 2.93
N GLY A 454 19.04 -1.68 4.14
CA GLY A 454 20.00 -0.64 4.53
C GLY A 454 21.45 -1.08 4.42
N LYS A 455 21.75 -2.34 4.79
CA LYS A 455 23.10 -2.92 4.64
C LYS A 455 23.53 -3.01 3.17
N THR A 456 22.66 -3.53 2.30
CA THR A 456 22.94 -3.65 0.86
C THR A 456 23.05 -2.28 0.19
N LEU A 457 22.17 -1.34 0.53
CA LEU A 457 22.24 0.03 0.03
C LEU A 457 23.58 0.69 0.40
N LYS A 458 23.99 0.53 1.67
CA LYS A 458 25.26 1.06 2.19
C LYS A 458 26.48 0.43 1.54
N ASN A 459 26.55 -0.89 1.44
CA ASN A 459 27.79 -1.59 1.07
C ASN A 459 27.91 -1.83 -0.43
N GLU A 460 26.79 -2.04 -1.12
CA GLU A 460 26.79 -2.57 -2.48
C GLU A 460 26.25 -1.59 -3.52
N ILE A 461 25.30 -0.70 -3.16
CA ILE A 461 24.54 0.07 -4.16
C ILE A 461 24.96 1.55 -4.20
N ILE A 462 24.82 2.28 -3.09
CA ILE A 462 25.04 3.74 -3.04
C ILE A 462 26.23 4.16 -2.16
N GLY A 463 26.77 3.26 -1.34
CA GLY A 463 27.95 3.57 -0.52
C GLY A 463 27.62 4.18 0.84
N ALA A 464 28.63 4.13 1.72
CA ALA A 464 28.50 4.46 3.13
C ALA A 464 28.03 5.90 3.36
N ASP A 465 28.64 6.87 2.69
CA ASP A 465 28.35 8.29 2.90
C ASP A 465 26.92 8.65 2.50
N ARG A 466 26.50 8.28 1.27
CA ARG A 466 25.15 8.53 0.78
C ARG A 466 24.08 7.81 1.60
N SER A 467 24.39 6.61 2.10
CA SER A 467 23.45 5.88 2.96
C SER A 467 23.12 6.63 4.26
N GLN A 468 24.04 7.45 4.80
CA GLN A 468 23.77 8.24 6.01
C GLN A 468 22.70 9.33 5.79
N LEU A 469 22.44 9.70 4.55
CA LEU A 469 21.48 10.75 4.17
C LEU A 469 20.11 10.18 3.78
N MET A 470 19.96 8.85 3.71
CA MET A 470 18.75 8.25 3.15
C MET A 470 17.53 8.41 4.05
N LEU A 471 16.35 8.59 3.46
CA LEU A 471 15.05 8.71 4.14
C LEU A 471 15.10 9.67 5.34
N PRO A 472 15.45 10.96 5.15
CA PRO A 472 15.81 11.88 6.23
C PRO A 472 14.59 12.47 6.96
N VAL A 473 13.85 11.63 7.69
CA VAL A 473 12.60 12.00 8.39
C VAL A 473 12.80 13.17 9.35
N ALA A 474 13.84 13.12 10.20
CA ALA A 474 14.08 14.17 11.19
C ALA A 474 14.44 15.52 10.55
N ALA A 475 15.28 15.52 9.52
CA ALA A 475 15.61 16.75 8.79
C ALA A 475 14.37 17.34 8.08
N ALA A 476 13.53 16.51 7.47
CA ALA A 476 12.30 16.97 6.83
C ALA A 476 11.32 17.61 7.83
N ILE A 477 11.16 17.02 9.03
CA ILE A 477 10.36 17.60 10.11
C ILE A 477 10.97 18.93 10.58
N LYS A 478 12.28 18.99 10.78
CA LYS A 478 13.00 20.22 11.18
C LYS A 478 12.86 21.33 10.13
N ALA A 479 12.79 20.98 8.85
CA ALA A 479 12.50 21.90 7.75
C ALA A 479 11.02 22.36 7.69
N GLY A 480 10.18 21.89 8.62
CA GLY A 480 8.77 22.27 8.71
C GLY A 480 7.87 21.61 7.66
N LEU A 481 8.31 20.48 7.09
CA LEU A 481 7.49 19.66 6.19
C LEU A 481 6.56 18.76 6.99
N THR A 482 5.34 18.60 6.50
CA THR A 482 4.46 17.50 6.94
C THR A 482 4.98 16.22 6.31
N VAL A 483 5.24 15.17 7.09
CA VAL A 483 5.82 13.90 6.60
C VAL A 483 4.92 12.72 6.95
N SER A 484 4.89 11.71 6.09
CA SER A 484 4.27 10.41 6.38
C SER A 484 5.23 9.26 6.05
N LEU A 485 4.89 8.05 6.53
CA LEU A 485 5.66 6.83 6.28
C LEU A 485 4.76 5.79 5.63
N HIS A 486 5.34 4.92 4.81
CA HIS A 486 4.62 3.80 4.21
C HIS A 486 5.52 2.57 4.03
N ALA A 487 4.88 1.43 3.79
CA ALA A 487 5.51 0.13 3.53
C ALA A 487 5.48 -0.26 2.04
N ASP A 488 4.79 0.53 1.20
CA ASP A 488 4.63 0.28 -0.23
C ASP A 488 4.12 -1.14 -0.53
N GLN A 489 3.19 -1.64 0.30
CA GLN A 489 2.72 -3.00 0.21
C GLN A 489 2.16 -3.29 -1.21
N PRO A 490 2.55 -4.39 -1.88
CA PRO A 490 3.13 -5.62 -1.33
C PRO A 490 4.66 -5.69 -1.26
N MET A 491 5.39 -4.58 -1.45
CA MET A 491 6.84 -4.59 -1.28
C MET A 491 7.20 -5.02 0.15
N PHE A 492 6.59 -4.39 1.16
CA PHE A 492 6.59 -4.88 2.53
C PHE A 492 5.17 -4.90 3.09
N GLU A 493 4.92 -5.80 4.04
CA GLU A 493 3.66 -5.78 4.77
C GLU A 493 3.53 -4.47 5.57
N SER A 494 2.36 -3.83 5.49
CA SER A 494 2.04 -2.62 6.22
C SER A 494 1.87 -2.91 7.70
N LYS A 495 2.94 -2.68 8.47
CA LYS A 495 3.00 -2.83 9.93
C LYS A 495 3.37 -1.49 10.57
N PRO A 496 2.40 -0.62 10.89
CA PRO A 496 2.66 0.75 11.36
C PRO A 496 3.65 0.86 12.51
N PHE A 497 3.53 0.02 13.55
CA PHE A 497 4.48 0.06 14.66
C PHE A 497 5.91 -0.33 14.26
N ARG A 498 6.08 -1.23 13.29
CA ARG A 498 7.41 -1.54 12.73
C ARG A 498 7.96 -0.39 11.90
N LEU A 499 7.12 0.29 11.12
CA LEU A 499 7.52 1.47 10.34
C LEU A 499 7.99 2.58 11.29
N ILE A 500 7.23 2.84 12.36
CA ILE A 500 7.58 3.81 13.40
C ILE A 500 8.89 3.42 14.08
N GLN A 501 9.05 2.15 14.48
CA GLN A 501 10.29 1.67 15.08
C GLN A 501 11.49 1.88 14.16
N THR A 502 11.34 1.54 12.87
CA THR A 502 12.40 1.73 11.87
C THR A 502 12.76 3.20 11.71
N ALA A 503 11.79 4.11 11.71
CA ALA A 503 12.04 5.55 11.63
C ALA A 503 12.79 6.10 12.87
N VAL A 504 12.40 5.63 14.06
CA VAL A 504 12.94 6.07 15.35
C VAL A 504 14.33 5.49 15.61
N GLU A 505 14.55 4.20 15.32
CA GLU A 505 15.79 3.50 15.64
C GLU A 505 16.80 3.54 14.50
N ARG A 506 16.29 3.58 13.25
CA ARG A 506 17.07 3.55 12.01
C ARG A 506 17.98 2.33 11.86
N GLN A 507 17.55 1.22 12.45
CA GLN A 507 18.27 -0.04 12.43
C GLN A 507 17.94 -0.87 11.19
N THR A 508 18.96 -1.49 10.60
CA THR A 508 18.80 -2.58 9.65
C THR A 508 18.42 -3.86 10.40
N LYS A 509 17.97 -4.88 9.66
CA LYS A 509 17.69 -6.21 10.19
C LYS A 509 18.92 -6.88 10.83
N GLU A 510 20.12 -6.50 10.39
CA GLU A 510 21.40 -6.99 10.90
C GLU A 510 21.88 -6.22 12.15
N GLY A 511 21.19 -5.13 12.52
CA GLY A 511 21.51 -4.32 13.69
C GLY A 511 22.37 -3.09 13.40
N ASP A 512 22.75 -2.84 12.14
CA ASP A 512 23.47 -1.63 11.75
C ASP A 512 22.56 -0.40 11.88
N THR A 513 23.12 0.74 12.27
CA THR A 513 22.37 2.01 12.24
C THR A 513 22.73 2.81 10.98
N ILE A 514 21.72 3.21 10.21
CA ILE A 514 21.90 4.02 9.00
C ILE A 514 21.36 5.43 9.21
N GLY A 515 22.20 6.45 9.08
CA GLY A 515 21.79 7.85 9.22
C GLY A 515 21.37 8.18 10.65
N PHE A 516 22.27 7.97 11.63
CA PHE A 516 22.00 8.17 13.05
C PHE A 516 21.36 9.54 13.38
N ASN A 517 21.76 10.60 12.67
CA ASN A 517 21.24 11.96 12.87
C ASN A 517 19.82 12.18 12.30
N GLN A 518 19.24 11.17 11.65
CA GLN A 518 17.90 11.25 11.04
C GLN A 518 16.80 10.57 11.87
N LYS A 519 17.09 10.21 13.13
CA LYS A 519 16.12 9.63 14.07
C LYS A 519 15.06 10.65 14.48
N ASN A 520 13.79 10.25 14.43
CA ASN A 520 12.67 11.02 14.98
C ASN A 520 12.15 10.41 16.29
N SER A 521 11.30 11.13 17.01
CA SER A 521 10.61 10.64 18.20
C SER A 521 9.45 9.70 17.86
N VAL A 522 9.04 8.87 18.82
CA VAL A 522 7.87 8.00 18.67
C VAL A 522 6.60 8.80 18.37
N LEU A 523 6.44 9.98 19.01
CA LEU A 523 5.29 10.86 18.77
C LEU A 523 5.24 11.36 17.31
N GLU A 524 6.39 11.74 16.75
CA GLU A 524 6.48 12.14 15.34
C GLU A 524 6.16 10.97 14.41
N GLY A 525 6.62 9.75 14.73
CA GLY A 525 6.27 8.56 13.97
C GLY A 525 4.77 8.24 14.01
N LEU A 526 4.13 8.37 15.18
CA LEU A 526 2.68 8.24 15.32
C LEU A 526 1.94 9.28 14.46
N LYS A 527 2.35 10.56 14.51
CA LYS A 527 1.77 11.61 13.66
C LYS A 527 1.95 11.32 12.17
N ALA A 528 3.13 10.83 11.77
CA ALA A 528 3.45 10.47 10.39
C ALA A 528 2.53 9.37 9.83
N MET A 529 2.16 8.40 10.66
CA MET A 529 1.23 7.31 10.31
C MET A 529 -0.26 7.65 10.50
N THR A 530 -0.60 8.86 10.95
CA THR A 530 -1.98 9.25 11.31
C THR A 530 -2.34 10.64 10.78
N ILE A 531 -2.26 11.70 11.61
CA ILE A 531 -2.73 13.05 11.27
C ILE A 531 -1.97 13.68 10.11
N ASN A 532 -0.68 13.40 9.95
CA ASN A 532 0.09 13.91 8.82
C ASN A 532 -0.32 13.21 7.52
N ALA A 533 -0.51 11.88 7.56
CA ALA A 533 -1.02 11.12 6.42
C ALA A 533 -2.43 11.59 6.04
N ALA A 534 -3.30 11.90 7.02
CA ALA A 534 -4.61 12.50 6.78
C ALA A 534 -4.50 13.87 6.11
N TRP A 535 -3.57 14.72 6.58
CA TRP A 535 -3.31 16.04 6.01
C TRP A 535 -2.85 15.97 4.55
N GLN A 536 -1.99 15.01 4.20
CA GLN A 536 -1.51 14.86 2.81
C GLN A 536 -2.64 14.56 1.83
N ILE A 537 -3.76 14.01 2.29
CA ILE A 537 -4.93 13.66 1.46
C ILE A 537 -6.16 14.53 1.77
N HIS A 538 -5.97 15.67 2.46
CA HIS A 538 -7.03 16.63 2.83
C HIS A 538 -8.17 16.01 3.68
N LYS A 539 -7.80 15.12 4.61
CA LYS A 539 -8.73 14.43 5.53
C LYS A 539 -8.46 14.70 7.00
N GLU A 540 -7.52 15.59 7.33
CA GLU A 540 -7.16 15.92 8.70
C GLU A 540 -8.34 16.42 9.53
N ASP A 541 -9.33 17.10 8.95
CA ASP A 541 -10.51 17.58 9.68
C ASP A 541 -11.45 16.45 10.14
N LYS A 542 -11.28 15.24 9.58
CA LYS A 542 -12.16 14.10 9.77
C LYS A 542 -11.47 12.88 10.36
N LEU A 543 -10.19 12.70 10.08
CA LEU A 543 -9.38 11.52 10.37
C LEU A 543 -8.04 11.89 11.04
N GLY A 544 -7.29 10.87 11.45
CA GLY A 544 -5.89 10.99 11.86
C GLY A 544 -5.63 11.47 13.29
N SER A 545 -6.66 11.92 14.02
CA SER A 545 -6.58 12.22 15.45
C SER A 545 -7.93 11.99 16.14
N LEU A 546 -7.94 12.00 17.47
CA LEU A 546 -9.16 11.81 18.27
C LEU A 546 -9.64 13.14 18.83
N LYS A 547 -10.56 13.78 18.09
CA LYS A 547 -11.18 15.06 18.46
C LYS A 547 -12.69 14.97 18.31
N VAL A 548 -13.43 15.71 19.14
CA VAL A 548 -14.89 15.84 19.01
C VAL A 548 -15.25 16.26 17.58
N GLY A 549 -16.24 15.58 16.98
CA GLY A 549 -16.71 15.82 15.62
C GLY A 549 -15.99 15.00 14.54
N LYS A 550 -14.82 14.41 14.82
CA LYS A 550 -14.14 13.49 13.90
C LYS A 550 -14.78 12.11 13.89
N TYR A 551 -14.48 11.33 12.85
CA TYR A 551 -14.88 9.93 12.81
C TYR A 551 -14.19 9.14 13.92
N ALA A 552 -14.90 8.18 14.50
CA ALA A 552 -14.37 7.24 15.46
C ALA A 552 -13.55 6.15 14.76
N ASP A 553 -12.46 6.57 14.14
CA ASP A 553 -11.44 5.73 13.50
C ASP A 553 -10.26 5.60 14.47
N PHE A 554 -10.20 4.49 15.20
CA PHE A 554 -9.24 4.31 16.29
C PHE A 554 -8.84 2.84 16.45
N ILE A 555 -7.73 2.61 17.14
CA ILE A 555 -7.27 1.28 17.54
C ILE A 555 -7.17 1.19 19.05
N VAL A 556 -7.34 -0.03 19.58
CA VAL A 556 -7.03 -0.36 20.97
C VAL A 556 -5.80 -1.27 20.97
N VAL A 557 -4.80 -0.91 21.78
CA VAL A 557 -3.53 -1.64 21.86
C VAL A 557 -3.19 -2.02 23.29
N ASP A 558 -2.40 -3.08 23.44
CA ASP A 558 -2.01 -3.64 24.75
C ASP A 558 -1.00 -2.79 25.53
N LYS A 559 -0.22 -1.96 24.83
CA LYS A 559 0.84 -1.12 25.40
C LYS A 559 0.77 0.31 24.89
N ASN A 560 1.11 1.26 25.77
CA ASN A 560 1.25 2.65 25.37
C ASN A 560 2.60 2.85 24.64
N PRO A 561 2.61 3.22 23.34
CA PRO A 561 3.85 3.35 22.56
C PRO A 561 4.79 4.44 23.07
N LEU A 562 4.29 5.43 23.84
CA LEU A 562 5.09 6.52 24.39
C LEU A 562 5.74 6.17 25.74
N LYS A 563 5.47 4.98 26.29
CA LYS A 563 5.92 4.57 27.64
C LYS A 563 6.73 3.27 27.65
N ILE A 564 7.08 2.73 26.48
CA ILE A 564 7.87 1.51 26.34
C ILE A 564 9.20 1.81 25.62
N PRO A 565 10.22 0.95 25.75
CA PRO A 565 11.41 1.05 24.92
C PRO A 565 11.07 1.00 23.43
N THR A 566 11.80 1.76 22.60
CA THR A 566 11.59 1.80 21.15
C THR A 566 11.73 0.43 20.50
N SER A 567 12.58 -0.42 21.05
CA SER A 567 12.85 -1.79 20.59
C SER A 567 11.66 -2.74 20.75
N ASP A 568 10.63 -2.32 21.50
CA ASP A 568 9.42 -3.09 21.76
C ASP A 568 8.21 -2.57 20.96
N LEU A 569 8.35 -1.52 20.15
CA LEU A 569 7.25 -0.92 19.40
C LEU A 569 6.58 -1.94 18.47
N GLU A 570 7.34 -2.70 17.68
CA GLU A 570 6.79 -3.75 16.80
C GLU A 570 6.01 -4.84 17.54
N LYS A 571 6.28 -5.02 18.85
CA LYS A 571 5.66 -6.06 19.68
C LYS A 571 4.33 -5.61 20.26
N ILE A 572 3.94 -4.34 20.07
CA ILE A 572 2.62 -3.83 20.45
C ILE A 572 1.56 -4.61 19.68
N LYS A 573 0.61 -5.17 20.41
CA LYS A 573 -0.51 -5.92 19.84
C LYS A 573 -1.68 -4.97 19.62
N ILE A 574 -2.19 -4.99 18.39
CA ILE A 574 -3.46 -4.36 18.04
C ILE A 574 -4.55 -5.33 18.44
N LEU A 575 -5.30 -4.95 19.48
CA LEU A 575 -6.35 -5.80 20.06
C LEU A 575 -7.68 -5.62 19.35
N SER A 576 -7.93 -4.42 18.83
CA SER A 576 -9.07 -4.16 17.97
C SER A 576 -8.87 -2.89 17.14
N THR A 577 -9.52 -2.87 15.98
CA THR A 577 -9.54 -1.72 15.06
C THR A 577 -10.97 -1.29 14.83
N PHE A 578 -11.22 0.01 14.84
CA PHE A 578 -12.54 0.61 14.65
C PHE A 578 -12.51 1.59 13.48
N ILE A 579 -13.51 1.49 12.61
CA ILE A 579 -13.72 2.39 11.48
C ILE A 579 -15.14 2.93 11.58
N ASN A 580 -15.28 4.25 11.61
CA ASN A 580 -16.56 4.92 11.79
C ASN A 580 -17.33 4.35 13.00
N GLY A 581 -16.61 4.11 14.10
CA GLY A 581 -17.11 3.51 15.35
C GLY A 581 -17.44 2.01 15.27
N THR A 582 -17.34 1.37 14.10
CA THR A 582 -17.63 -0.06 13.92
C THR A 582 -16.35 -0.88 14.08
N MET A 583 -16.37 -1.89 14.94
CA MET A 583 -15.23 -2.80 15.12
C MET A 583 -15.05 -3.65 13.86
N VAL A 584 -13.83 -3.69 13.33
CA VAL A 584 -13.47 -4.39 12.08
C VAL A 584 -12.46 -5.51 12.31
N HIS A 585 -11.69 -5.42 13.39
CA HIS A 585 -10.77 -6.45 13.87
C HIS A 585 -10.92 -6.59 15.38
#